data_AF-A0A2A2S610-F1
#
_entry.id   AF-A0A2A2S610-F1
#
_cell.length_a   1.000
_cell.length_b   1.000
_cell.length_c   1.000
_cell.angle_alpha   90.00
_cell.angle_beta   90.00
_cell.angle_gamma   90.00
#
_symmetry.space_group_name_H-M   'P 1'
#
loop_
_entity.id
_entity.type
_entity.pdbx_description
1 polymer ?
#
loop_
_entity_poly.entity_id
_entity_poly.type
_entity_poly.pdbx_seq_one_letter_code
_entity_poly.pdbx_strand_id
1 'polypeptide(L)'
;MMKKIGCLLLVFNCFISAICCAQETVDFNNPKIFYMGRVPLRDTAAELSWTGASVIINFKGTAVKATLNDEKGLNYYNVVIDGKVANVLKPAQGEKEYTLASGLSKGKHQLQLFKRTEYDWGRTWIFSLSVDGQLLPPPVFKHRIEYYGDSITCGMADEDTTGKDRGDNDFENGFASYANVTARYFNADMHCIAKSGIGITISWFDYVMPDIYDRAYAHDTTRWDFNKFTPEIVVINLFQNDSWLVKAKDHEQFKKVFGNNSPTPQFIISRYREFVKNIRSKYPEAKIICALGSMDATQAGSPWPVYIQEAVDALNDTNIYTHFFAYKNTPGHPSVKEQNAMADDLIAYIKRTFKW
;
A
#
# COMPACT_ATOMS: atom_id res chain seq x y z
N MET A 1 -17.90 50.56 -76.70
CA MET A 1 -16.95 50.36 -75.58
C MET A 1 -17.73 50.36 -74.29
N MET A 2 -17.78 49.25 -73.55
CA MET A 2 -17.96 49.19 -72.09
C MET A 2 -17.99 47.70 -71.69
N LYS A 3 -16.87 47.19 -71.16
CA LYS A 3 -16.76 45.86 -70.53
C LYS A 3 -17.10 46.02 -69.05
N LYS A 4 -18.11 45.28 -68.55
CA LYS A 4 -18.31 45.07 -67.11
C LYS A 4 -17.54 43.83 -66.70
N ILE A 5 -16.59 44.01 -65.78
CA ILE A 5 -15.85 42.93 -65.11
C ILE A 5 -16.61 42.63 -63.82
N GLY A 6 -17.14 41.41 -63.69
CA GLY A 6 -17.70 40.90 -62.44
C GLY A 6 -16.61 40.16 -61.66
N CYS A 7 -16.23 40.68 -60.49
CA CYS A 7 -15.42 39.96 -59.52
C CYS A 7 -16.30 39.00 -58.73
N LEU A 8 -16.02 37.69 -58.85
CA LEU A 8 -16.61 36.66 -58.00
C LEU A 8 -15.73 36.51 -56.75
N LEU A 9 -16.24 36.92 -55.58
CA LEU A 9 -15.61 36.68 -54.28
C LEU A 9 -16.03 35.30 -53.78
N LEU A 10 -15.10 34.35 -53.78
CA LEU A 10 -15.24 33.04 -53.14
C LEU A 10 -14.89 33.18 -51.66
N VAL A 11 -15.92 33.11 -50.80
CA VAL A 11 -15.76 33.04 -49.35
C VAL A 11 -15.52 31.58 -48.97
N PHE A 12 -14.30 31.27 -48.53
CA PHE A 12 -13.92 29.94 -48.05
C PHE A 12 -14.27 29.84 -46.56
N ASN A 13 -15.40 29.22 -46.21
CA ASN A 13 -15.76 28.92 -44.82
C ASN A 13 -14.95 27.72 -44.33
N CYS A 14 -13.86 27.96 -43.59
CA CYS A 14 -13.18 26.95 -42.81
C CYS A 14 -14.03 26.58 -41.58
N PHE A 15 -14.79 25.49 -41.68
CA PHE A 15 -15.37 24.84 -40.50
C PHE A 15 -14.25 24.16 -39.70
N ILE A 16 -13.85 24.78 -38.59
CA ILE A 16 -13.06 24.10 -37.56
C ILE A 16 -14.05 23.22 -36.79
N SER A 17 -14.15 21.96 -37.18
CA SER A 17 -14.84 20.95 -36.35
C SER A 17 -14.00 20.72 -35.10
N ALA A 18 -14.41 21.34 -33.98
CA ALA A 18 -13.93 20.93 -32.67
C ALA A 18 -14.43 19.50 -32.43
N ILE A 19 -13.55 18.52 -32.64
CA ILE A 19 -13.80 17.13 -32.23
C ILE A 19 -13.78 17.14 -30.70
N CYS A 20 -14.96 17.33 -30.11
CA CYS A 20 -15.16 17.05 -28.69
C CYS A 20 -15.09 15.52 -28.56
N CYS A 21 -13.93 15.00 -28.15
CA CYS A 21 -13.86 13.61 -27.71
C CYS A 21 -14.80 13.49 -26.50
N ALA A 22 -15.75 12.55 -26.58
CA ALA A 22 -16.69 12.32 -25.51
C ALA A 22 -15.93 11.88 -24.25
N GLN A 23 -16.15 12.57 -23.14
CA GLN A 23 -15.65 12.18 -21.84
C GLN A 23 -16.45 10.97 -21.36
N GLU A 24 -15.80 9.82 -21.20
CA GLU A 24 -16.42 8.58 -20.73
C GLU A 24 -16.47 8.61 -19.20
N THR A 25 -17.66 8.71 -18.61
CA THR A 25 -17.85 8.44 -17.18
C THR A 25 -17.94 6.94 -16.96
N VAL A 26 -17.14 6.45 -16.04
CA VAL A 26 -16.95 5.05 -15.73
C VAL A 26 -17.28 4.83 -14.26
N ASP A 27 -18.25 3.96 -13.98
CA ASP A 27 -18.59 3.58 -12.61
C ASP A 27 -17.46 2.82 -11.95
N PHE A 28 -17.34 2.96 -10.62
CA PHE A 28 -16.29 2.32 -9.81
C PHE A 28 -16.19 0.80 -10.01
N ASN A 29 -17.28 0.12 -10.36
CA ASN A 29 -17.32 -1.34 -10.53
C ASN A 29 -17.03 -1.81 -11.97
N ASN A 30 -16.59 -0.92 -12.86
CA ASN A 30 -16.27 -1.28 -14.23
C ASN A 30 -15.13 -2.31 -14.29
N PRO A 31 -15.25 -3.41 -15.05
CA PRO A 31 -14.27 -4.49 -15.08
C PRO A 31 -12.91 -4.12 -15.70
N LYS A 32 -12.80 -2.94 -16.32
CA LYS A 32 -11.52 -2.40 -16.82
C LYS A 32 -10.74 -1.64 -15.75
N ILE A 33 -11.31 -1.45 -14.56
CA ILE A 33 -10.62 -0.91 -13.40
C ILE A 33 -9.98 -2.06 -12.63
N PHE A 34 -8.67 -1.96 -12.40
CA PHE A 34 -7.97 -2.87 -11.51
C PHE A 34 -7.85 -2.25 -10.12
N TYR A 35 -8.27 -2.99 -9.10
CA TYR A 35 -8.08 -2.62 -7.70
C TYR A 35 -6.97 -3.47 -7.10
N MET A 36 -5.91 -2.80 -6.65
CA MET A 36 -4.81 -3.43 -5.91
C MET A 36 -5.06 -3.26 -4.41
N GLY A 37 -4.85 -4.33 -3.63
CA GLY A 37 -5.11 -4.35 -2.20
C GLY A 37 -6.50 -4.87 -1.83
N ARG A 38 -6.80 -4.90 -0.52
CA ARG A 38 -8.12 -5.30 -0.02
C ARG A 38 -9.12 -4.16 -0.19
N VAL A 39 -9.72 -4.09 -1.37
CA VAL A 39 -10.69 -3.04 -1.74
C VAL A 39 -12.09 -3.64 -1.87
N PRO A 40 -12.97 -3.48 -0.86
CA PRO A 40 -14.38 -3.79 -1.01
C PRO A 40 -15.02 -2.93 -2.10
N LEU A 41 -15.76 -3.58 -3.00
CA LEU A 41 -16.72 -2.91 -3.87
C LEU A 41 -18.09 -3.01 -3.19
N ARG A 42 -18.59 -1.89 -2.69
CA ARG A 42 -19.93 -1.77 -2.08
C ARG A 42 -20.96 -1.40 -3.14
N ASP A 43 -22.20 -1.18 -2.74
CA ASP A 43 -23.29 -0.86 -3.66
C ASP A 43 -23.08 0.45 -4.42
N THR A 44 -22.41 1.43 -3.80
CA THR A 44 -22.27 2.80 -4.34
C THR A 44 -20.84 3.24 -4.60
N ALA A 45 -19.83 2.54 -4.07
CA ALA A 45 -18.44 2.94 -4.19
C ALA A 45 -17.45 1.80 -3.95
N ALA A 46 -16.22 1.97 -4.42
CA ALA A 46 -15.07 1.21 -3.95
C ALA A 46 -14.47 1.87 -2.70
N GLU A 47 -13.98 1.08 -1.74
CA GLU A 47 -13.43 1.56 -0.47
C GLU A 47 -11.92 1.29 -0.35
N LEU A 48 -11.10 2.36 -0.38
CA LEU A 48 -9.66 2.27 -0.17
C LEU A 48 -9.35 2.58 1.29
N SER A 49 -8.54 1.74 1.93
CA SER A 49 -8.24 1.88 3.37
C SER A 49 -6.79 1.59 3.72
N TRP A 50 -6.30 0.40 3.39
CA TRP A 50 -4.92 -0.01 3.66
C TRP A 50 -3.89 0.77 2.84
N THR A 51 -2.68 0.91 3.38
CA THR A 51 -1.53 1.46 2.65
C THR A 51 -1.37 0.74 1.31
N GLY A 52 -1.13 1.49 0.25
CA GLY A 52 -0.94 0.96 -1.10
C GLY A 52 -2.18 0.44 -1.81
N ALA A 53 -3.35 0.47 -1.17
CA ALA A 53 -4.62 0.28 -1.87
C ALA A 53 -4.67 1.24 -3.07
N SER A 54 -4.95 0.72 -4.26
CA SER A 54 -4.86 1.51 -5.49
C SER A 54 -6.01 1.26 -6.45
N VAL A 55 -6.30 2.29 -7.25
CA VAL A 55 -7.09 2.18 -8.48
C VAL A 55 -6.16 2.34 -9.66
N ILE A 56 -6.19 1.37 -10.58
CA ILE A 56 -5.31 1.35 -11.74
C ILE A 56 -6.13 1.16 -13.01
N ILE A 57 -5.93 2.05 -13.97
CA ILE A 57 -6.54 1.96 -15.30
C ILE A 57 -5.49 2.11 -16.39
N ASN A 58 -5.68 1.38 -17.48
CA ASN A 58 -5.04 1.71 -18.75
C ASN A 58 -6.08 2.46 -19.60
N PHE A 59 -5.67 3.52 -20.28
CA PHE A 59 -6.55 4.29 -21.15
C PHE A 59 -5.82 4.78 -22.39
N LYS A 60 -6.59 5.11 -23.44
CA LYS A 60 -6.10 5.86 -24.58
C LYS A 60 -6.79 7.21 -24.58
N GLY A 61 -6.06 8.29 -24.31
CA GLY A 61 -6.68 9.56 -23.96
C GLY A 61 -5.69 10.63 -23.55
N THR A 62 -6.20 11.73 -22.99
CA THR A 62 -5.38 12.89 -22.58
C THR A 62 -5.61 13.40 -21.15
N ALA A 63 -6.67 12.94 -20.48
CA ALA A 63 -7.00 13.34 -19.11
C ALA A 63 -7.82 12.28 -18.37
N VAL A 64 -7.72 12.29 -17.04
CA VAL A 64 -8.53 11.46 -16.14
C VAL A 64 -8.90 12.28 -14.90
N LYS A 65 -10.15 12.15 -14.47
CA LYS A 65 -10.67 12.65 -13.20
C LYS A 65 -11.26 11.51 -12.37
N ALA A 66 -11.42 11.73 -11.07
CA ALA A 66 -12.11 10.82 -10.18
C ALA A 66 -13.03 11.57 -9.22
N THR A 67 -14.19 11.00 -8.95
CA THR A 67 -15.11 11.48 -7.91
C THR A 67 -14.84 10.70 -6.63
N LEU A 68 -14.36 11.42 -5.61
CA LEU A 68 -13.85 10.87 -4.36
C LEU A 68 -14.51 11.53 -3.16
N ASN A 69 -14.55 10.81 -2.04
CA ASN A 69 -14.84 11.35 -0.71
C ASN A 69 -13.86 10.75 0.29
N ASP A 70 -13.12 11.57 1.02
CA ASP A 70 -12.25 11.09 2.10
C ASP A 70 -12.98 11.13 3.45
N GLU A 71 -12.86 10.08 4.24
CA GLU A 71 -13.54 9.98 5.54
C GLU A 71 -13.13 11.10 6.50
N LYS A 72 -11.83 11.45 6.52
CA LYS A 72 -11.27 12.41 7.49
C LYS A 72 -10.62 13.63 6.83
N GLY A 73 -10.44 13.63 5.51
CA GLY A 73 -9.61 14.61 4.80
C GLY A 73 -8.11 14.47 5.14
N LEU A 74 -7.68 13.28 5.58
CA LEU A 74 -6.33 13.04 6.10
C LEU A 74 -5.52 12.07 5.23
N ASN A 75 -6.12 11.44 4.23
CA ASN A 75 -5.34 10.58 3.35
C ASN A 75 -4.58 11.35 2.28
N TYR A 76 -3.38 10.86 1.96
CA TYR A 76 -2.60 11.31 0.81
C TYR A 76 -2.49 10.19 -0.21
N TYR A 77 -2.47 10.58 -1.48
CA TYR A 77 -2.41 9.69 -2.63
C TYR A 77 -1.34 10.14 -3.61
N ASN A 78 -0.53 9.22 -4.12
CA ASN A 78 0.24 9.50 -5.32
C ASN A 78 -0.65 9.27 -6.54
N VAL A 79 -0.67 10.24 -7.46
CA VAL A 79 -1.13 10.02 -8.83
C VAL A 79 0.08 9.67 -9.68
N VAL A 80 0.12 8.43 -10.16
CA VAL A 80 1.21 7.87 -10.94
C VAL A 80 0.75 7.73 -12.39
N ILE A 81 1.50 8.32 -13.32
CA ILE A 81 1.26 8.24 -14.76
C ILE A 81 2.47 7.58 -15.41
N ASP A 82 2.23 6.49 -16.15
CA ASP A 82 3.26 5.73 -16.87
C ASP A 82 4.48 5.39 -15.98
N GLY A 83 4.20 4.97 -14.74
CA GLY A 83 5.19 4.56 -13.74
C GLY A 83 5.89 5.71 -13.00
N LYS A 84 5.52 6.97 -13.23
CA LYS A 84 6.12 8.15 -12.57
C LYS A 84 5.09 8.89 -11.75
N VAL A 85 5.46 9.31 -10.53
CA VAL A 85 4.60 10.17 -9.71
C VAL A 85 4.46 11.53 -10.40
N ALA A 86 3.23 11.89 -10.77
CA ALA A 86 2.90 13.15 -11.41
C ALA A 86 2.42 14.21 -10.40
N ASN A 87 1.72 13.78 -9.34
CA ASN A 87 1.17 14.66 -8.30
C ASN A 87 0.94 13.86 -7.00
N VAL A 88 0.87 14.58 -5.88
CA VAL A 88 0.31 14.09 -4.60
C VAL A 88 -1.04 14.75 -4.35
N LEU A 89 -2.10 13.94 -4.27
CA LEU A 89 -3.46 14.38 -4.00
C LEU A 89 -3.81 14.19 -2.51
N LYS A 90 -4.47 15.17 -1.91
CA LYS A 90 -5.13 15.06 -0.61
C LYS A 90 -6.64 15.29 -0.79
N PRO A 91 -7.45 14.23 -0.93
CA PRO A 91 -8.89 14.40 -1.07
C PRO A 91 -9.50 14.92 0.24
N ALA A 92 -10.47 15.82 0.12
CA ALA A 92 -11.21 16.38 1.23
C ALA A 92 -12.42 15.51 1.62
N GLN A 93 -12.99 15.81 2.78
CA GLN A 93 -14.32 15.31 3.14
C GLN A 93 -15.39 15.89 2.21
N GLY A 94 -16.40 15.07 1.92
CA GLY A 94 -17.46 15.37 0.96
C GLY A 94 -17.13 14.88 -0.45
N GLU A 95 -18.16 14.42 -1.15
CA GLU A 95 -18.04 13.97 -2.54
C GLU A 95 -17.61 15.12 -3.46
N LYS A 96 -16.47 14.93 -4.14
CA LYS A 96 -15.88 15.95 -5.00
C LYS A 96 -15.11 15.32 -6.16
N GLU A 97 -15.14 15.99 -7.31
CA GLU A 97 -14.34 15.63 -8.48
C GLU A 97 -12.91 16.19 -8.35
N TYR A 98 -11.92 15.34 -8.63
CA TYR A 98 -10.50 15.69 -8.65
C TYR A 98 -9.91 15.37 -10.02
N THR A 99 -9.13 16.30 -10.57
CA THR A 99 -8.32 16.02 -11.76
C THR A 99 -7.09 15.23 -11.35
N LEU A 100 -6.98 14.00 -11.84
CA LEU A 100 -5.84 13.14 -11.59
C LEU A 100 -4.73 13.40 -12.62
N ALA A 101 -5.12 13.51 -13.90
CA ALA A 101 -4.20 13.88 -14.98
C ALA A 101 -4.91 14.75 -16.02
N SER A 102 -4.15 15.66 -16.63
CA SER A 102 -4.61 16.48 -17.74
C SER A 102 -3.43 16.88 -18.63
N GLY A 103 -3.71 17.23 -19.88
CA GLY A 103 -2.69 17.70 -20.82
C GLY A 103 -1.66 16.63 -21.23
N LEU A 104 -1.99 15.35 -21.10
CA LEU A 104 -1.13 14.28 -21.60
C LEU A 104 -1.09 14.31 -23.14
N SER A 105 -0.05 13.73 -23.72
CA SER A 105 -0.01 13.49 -25.16
C SER A 105 -1.15 12.56 -25.58
N LYS A 106 -1.71 12.71 -26.79
CA LYS A 106 -2.65 11.71 -27.31
C LYS A 106 -1.96 10.36 -27.44
N GLY A 107 -2.36 9.38 -26.63
CA GLY A 107 -1.65 8.10 -26.59
C GLY A 107 -2.27 7.11 -25.62
N LYS A 108 -1.58 5.97 -25.45
CA LYS A 108 -1.89 5.01 -24.39
C LYS A 108 -1.14 5.43 -23.13
N HIS A 109 -1.84 5.42 -22.01
CA HIS A 109 -1.29 5.75 -20.71
C HIS A 109 -1.80 4.76 -19.67
N GLN A 110 -1.03 4.60 -18.59
CA GLN A 110 -1.48 3.97 -17.36
C GLN A 110 -1.57 5.03 -16.27
N LEU A 111 -2.69 5.03 -15.55
CA LEU A 111 -2.87 5.80 -14.33
C LEU A 111 -3.01 4.87 -13.14
N GLN A 112 -2.32 5.17 -12.06
CA GLN A 112 -2.53 4.59 -10.74
C GLN A 112 -2.77 5.71 -9.73
N LEU A 113 -3.89 5.64 -9.01
CA LEU A 113 -4.13 6.41 -7.79
C LEU A 113 -3.76 5.51 -6.61
N PHE A 114 -2.60 5.75 -5.99
CA PHE A 114 -2.01 4.92 -4.94
C PHE A 114 -2.18 5.58 -3.57
N LYS A 115 -2.80 4.90 -2.60
CA LYS A 115 -2.95 5.40 -1.22
C LYS A 115 -1.61 5.35 -0.49
N ARG A 116 -1.10 6.51 -0.04
CA ARG A 116 0.18 6.62 0.68
C ARG A 116 0.06 6.25 2.15
N THR A 117 -1.02 6.71 2.77
CA THR A 117 -1.27 6.66 4.21
C THR A 117 -1.89 5.33 4.64
N GLU A 118 -1.63 4.88 5.86
CA GLU A 118 -2.27 3.72 6.49
C GLU A 118 -3.75 3.93 6.79
N TYR A 119 -4.42 2.87 7.23
CA TYR A 119 -5.88 2.89 7.43
C TYR A 119 -6.33 3.84 8.54
N ASP A 120 -5.45 4.16 9.50
CA ASP A 120 -5.78 4.97 10.67
C ASP A 120 -6.19 6.40 10.28
N TRP A 121 -5.67 6.86 9.13
CA TRP A 121 -6.00 8.15 8.51
C TRP A 121 -7.37 8.16 7.81
N GLY A 122 -8.09 7.03 7.84
CA GLY A 122 -9.45 6.89 7.34
C GLY A 122 -9.53 6.20 5.97
N ARG A 123 -10.76 5.96 5.54
CA ARG A 123 -11.09 5.43 4.21
C ARG A 123 -11.24 6.54 3.18
N THR A 124 -11.14 6.15 1.91
CA THR A 124 -11.57 6.99 0.78
C THR A 124 -12.52 6.19 -0.10
N TRP A 125 -13.67 6.77 -0.40
CA TRP A 125 -14.64 6.22 -1.35
C TRP A 125 -14.39 6.74 -2.75
N ILE A 126 -14.56 5.85 -3.72
CA ILE A 126 -14.45 6.16 -5.15
C ILE A 126 -15.77 5.81 -5.81
N PHE A 127 -16.42 6.82 -6.36
CA PHE A 127 -17.75 6.68 -6.97
C PHE A 127 -17.64 6.46 -8.48
N SER A 128 -16.76 7.21 -9.15
CA SER A 128 -16.57 7.09 -10.59
C SER A 128 -15.23 7.66 -11.03
N LEU A 129 -14.80 7.23 -12.22
CA LEU A 129 -13.72 7.83 -12.98
C LEU A 129 -14.31 8.53 -14.20
N SER A 130 -13.65 9.58 -14.66
CA SER A 130 -14.02 10.25 -15.90
C SER A 130 -12.79 10.33 -16.80
N VAL A 131 -12.85 9.67 -17.95
CA VAL A 131 -11.71 9.47 -18.85
C VAL A 131 -11.97 10.21 -20.15
N ASP A 132 -11.06 11.10 -20.50
CA ASP A 132 -11.04 11.72 -21.82
C ASP A 132 -10.41 10.75 -22.81
N GLY A 133 -11.24 9.99 -23.52
CA GLY A 133 -10.82 8.93 -24.44
C GLY A 133 -11.55 7.62 -24.16
N GLN A 134 -10.82 6.52 -24.10
CA GLN A 134 -11.39 5.19 -23.86
C GLN A 134 -10.58 4.38 -22.86
N LEU A 135 -11.26 3.61 -22.00
CA LEU A 135 -10.60 2.60 -21.18
C LEU A 135 -10.11 1.39 -21.99
N LEU A 136 -8.90 0.96 -21.68
CA LEU A 136 -8.26 -0.25 -22.20
C LEU A 136 -8.37 -1.40 -21.18
N PRO A 137 -8.04 -2.64 -21.56
CA PRO A 137 -7.96 -3.74 -20.60
C PRO A 137 -7.07 -3.40 -19.40
N PRO A 138 -7.40 -3.89 -18.19
CA PRO A 138 -6.66 -3.59 -16.97
C PRO A 138 -5.22 -4.10 -17.06
N PRO A 139 -4.29 -3.56 -16.24
CA PRO A 139 -2.93 -4.08 -16.16
C PRO A 139 -2.92 -5.54 -15.71
N VAL A 140 -1.84 -6.25 -16.06
CA VAL A 140 -1.57 -7.62 -15.62
C VAL A 140 -0.26 -7.61 -14.84
N PHE A 141 -0.31 -8.14 -13.62
CA PHE A 141 0.85 -8.30 -12.75
C PHE A 141 1.44 -9.69 -12.91
N LYS A 142 2.77 -9.79 -12.85
CA LYS A 142 3.50 -11.05 -12.99
C LYS A 142 3.43 -11.89 -11.73
N HIS A 143 3.41 -11.20 -10.59
CA HIS A 143 3.50 -11.82 -9.28
C HIS A 143 2.45 -11.30 -8.30
N ARG A 144 2.29 -11.99 -7.17
CA ARG A 144 1.43 -11.55 -6.05
C ARG A 144 2.17 -11.62 -4.73
N ILE A 145 2.17 -10.53 -3.97
CA ILE A 145 2.81 -10.44 -2.64
C ILE A 145 1.82 -9.86 -1.62
N GLU A 146 1.74 -10.42 -0.42
CA GLU A 146 1.06 -9.79 0.71
C GLU A 146 2.04 -9.47 1.85
N TYR A 147 1.94 -8.27 2.40
CA TYR A 147 2.74 -7.81 3.52
C TYR A 147 1.86 -7.69 4.76
N TYR A 148 2.40 -8.13 5.90
CA TYR A 148 1.89 -7.86 7.23
C TYR A 148 2.97 -7.13 8.02
N GLY A 149 2.66 -5.95 8.53
CA GLY A 149 3.70 -5.16 9.18
C GLY A 149 3.20 -4.04 10.07
N ASP A 150 4.16 -3.25 10.54
CA ASP A 150 3.93 -2.06 11.36
C ASP A 150 4.29 -0.77 10.60
N SER A 151 4.68 0.28 11.32
CA SER A 151 5.02 1.60 10.79
C SER A 151 6.11 1.55 9.71
N ILE A 152 7.05 0.62 9.82
CA ILE A 152 8.12 0.44 8.84
C ILE A 152 7.53 0.03 7.47
N THR A 153 6.50 -0.82 7.49
CA THR A 153 5.84 -1.31 6.28
C THR A 153 4.86 -0.28 5.71
N CYS A 154 4.25 0.54 6.59
CA CYS A 154 3.45 1.70 6.20
C CYS A 154 4.28 2.78 5.47
N GLY A 155 5.58 2.89 5.76
CA GLY A 155 6.40 4.02 5.32
C GLY A 155 6.21 5.25 6.20
N MET A 156 5.97 5.05 7.50
CA MET A 156 5.77 6.14 8.46
C MET A 156 7.04 7.00 8.59
N ALA A 157 6.83 8.32 8.57
CA ALA A 157 7.87 9.35 8.73
C ALA A 157 9.04 9.26 7.73
N ASP A 158 8.92 8.51 6.64
CA ASP A 158 10.01 8.28 5.70
C ASP A 158 10.43 9.54 4.94
N GLU A 159 9.49 10.47 4.74
CA GLU A 159 9.69 11.79 4.15
C GLU A 159 10.00 12.90 5.18
N ASP A 160 10.11 12.59 6.47
CA ASP A 160 10.54 13.58 7.47
C ASP A 160 12.05 13.87 7.36
N THR A 161 12.40 14.95 6.65
CA THR A 161 13.79 15.39 6.48
C THR A 161 14.38 16.13 7.69
N THR A 162 13.59 16.40 8.73
CA THR A 162 14.05 17.14 9.91
C THR A 162 14.76 16.27 10.95
N GLY A 163 14.64 14.94 10.82
CA GLY A 163 15.18 13.98 11.78
C GLY A 163 14.44 13.93 13.13
N LYS A 164 13.23 14.51 13.20
CA LYS A 164 12.39 14.52 14.41
C LYS A 164 11.45 13.34 14.52
N ASP A 165 11.42 12.49 13.50
CA ASP A 165 10.56 11.31 13.43
C ASP A 165 9.07 11.65 13.52
N ARG A 166 8.65 12.68 12.78
CA ARG A 166 7.26 13.16 12.81
C ARG A 166 6.32 12.16 12.15
N GLY A 167 5.44 11.58 12.96
CA GLY A 167 4.46 10.57 12.54
C GLY A 167 3.13 11.16 12.02
N ASP A 168 3.13 12.40 11.53
CA ASP A 168 1.96 12.98 10.90
C ASP A 168 1.76 12.40 9.48
N ASN A 169 0.53 12.40 9.01
CA ASN A 169 0.11 11.80 7.74
C ASN A 169 0.81 12.37 6.49
N ASP A 170 1.32 13.59 6.53
CA ASP A 170 2.04 14.22 5.42
C ASP A 170 3.47 13.70 5.26
N PHE A 171 4.04 13.07 6.29
CA PHE A 171 5.36 12.42 6.22
C PHE A 171 5.31 10.93 5.93
N GLU A 172 4.12 10.33 5.81
CA GLU A 172 3.95 8.93 5.48
C GLU A 172 3.85 8.71 3.96
N ASN A 173 4.79 7.94 3.40
CA ASN A 173 4.78 7.56 2.00
C ASN A 173 4.90 6.05 1.78
N GLY A 174 3.79 5.34 1.88
CA GLY A 174 3.72 3.92 1.50
C GLY A 174 4.14 3.60 0.07
N PHE A 175 4.28 4.60 -0.82
CA PHE A 175 4.83 4.38 -2.15
C PHE A 175 6.36 4.20 -2.11
N ALA A 176 7.04 4.87 -1.19
CA ALA A 176 8.48 4.77 -0.98
C ALA A 176 8.87 3.67 0.01
N SER A 177 7.91 3.04 0.70
CA SER A 177 8.19 1.92 1.61
C SER A 177 8.82 0.72 0.90
N TYR A 178 9.65 -0.02 1.64
CA TYR A 178 10.37 -1.18 1.12
C TYR A 178 9.44 -2.22 0.47
N ALA A 179 8.23 -2.37 1.03
CA ALA A 179 7.22 -3.28 0.55
C ALA A 179 6.78 -2.94 -0.88
N ASN A 180 6.41 -1.68 -1.13
CA ASN A 180 5.95 -1.27 -2.45
C ASN A 180 7.11 -1.14 -3.45
N VAL A 181 8.30 -0.72 -3.03
CA VAL A 181 9.50 -0.71 -3.90
C VAL A 181 9.80 -2.13 -4.39
N THR A 182 9.77 -3.12 -3.49
CA THR A 182 9.95 -4.54 -3.81
C THR A 182 8.86 -5.05 -4.76
N ALA A 183 7.59 -4.75 -4.47
CA ALA A 183 6.48 -5.18 -5.33
C ALA A 183 6.58 -4.62 -6.76
N ARG A 184 6.89 -3.32 -6.90
CA ARG A 184 7.10 -2.70 -8.22
C ARG A 184 8.27 -3.32 -8.98
N TYR A 185 9.37 -3.66 -8.29
CA TYR A 185 10.52 -4.31 -8.91
C TYR A 185 10.14 -5.63 -9.61
N PHE A 186 9.30 -6.44 -8.96
CA PHE A 186 8.83 -7.71 -9.52
C PHE A 186 7.57 -7.58 -10.39
N ASN A 187 7.05 -6.37 -10.63
CA ASN A 187 5.73 -6.18 -11.25
C ASN A 187 4.64 -7.02 -10.56
N ALA A 188 4.56 -6.90 -9.24
CA ALA A 188 3.65 -7.66 -8.39
C ALA A 188 2.39 -6.87 -8.02
N ASP A 189 1.27 -7.57 -7.97
CA ASP A 189 0.06 -7.13 -7.28
C ASP A 189 0.26 -7.29 -5.77
N MET A 190 0.16 -6.19 -5.04
CA MET A 190 0.54 -6.11 -3.63
C MET A 190 -0.66 -5.81 -2.73
N HIS A 191 -0.76 -6.59 -1.66
CA HIS A 191 -1.59 -6.25 -0.50
C HIS A 191 -0.69 -5.86 0.67
N CYS A 192 -0.96 -4.75 1.35
CA CYS A 192 -0.18 -4.30 2.51
C CYS A 192 -1.10 -4.08 3.73
N ILE A 193 -1.04 -5.01 4.67
CA ILE A 193 -1.86 -5.02 5.89
C ILE A 193 -0.95 -4.59 7.05
N ALA A 194 -0.85 -3.28 7.23
CA ALA A 194 0.06 -2.68 8.20
C ALA A 194 -0.59 -1.54 9.00
N LYS A 195 -0.04 -1.30 10.19
CA LYS A 195 -0.46 -0.22 11.11
C LYS A 195 0.72 0.26 11.93
N SER A 196 0.97 1.56 11.95
CA SER A 196 1.98 2.14 12.83
C SER A 196 1.66 1.86 14.29
N GLY A 197 2.62 1.29 15.00
CA GLY A 197 2.51 0.93 16.41
C GLY A 197 1.90 -0.46 16.70
N ILE A 198 1.57 -1.25 15.68
CA ILE A 198 1.01 -2.59 15.89
C ILE A 198 2.07 -3.61 16.26
N GLY A 199 1.74 -4.50 17.19
CA GLY A 199 2.53 -5.69 17.50
C GLY A 199 1.73 -6.98 17.35
N ILE A 200 2.34 -8.11 17.72
CA ILE A 200 1.67 -9.42 17.72
C ILE A 200 1.13 -9.78 19.11
N THR A 201 1.85 -9.41 20.17
CA THR A 201 1.48 -9.66 21.56
C THR A 201 0.96 -8.42 22.27
N ILE A 202 1.52 -7.25 21.92
CA ILE A 202 1.18 -5.95 22.49
C ILE A 202 1.40 -4.86 21.44
N SER A 203 0.50 -3.87 21.41
CA SER A 203 0.59 -2.70 20.54
C SER A 203 0.56 -1.41 21.37
N TRP A 204 0.78 -0.26 20.73
CA TRP A 204 0.59 1.06 21.34
C TRP A 204 -0.89 1.44 21.56
N PHE A 205 -1.81 0.51 21.31
CA PHE A 205 -3.26 0.63 21.42
C PHE A 205 -3.87 -0.75 21.73
N ASP A 206 -5.20 -0.80 21.83
CA ASP A 206 -5.95 -1.89 22.46
C ASP A 206 -6.17 -3.16 21.60
N TYR A 207 -5.49 -3.30 20.47
CA TYR A 207 -5.59 -4.47 19.59
C TYR A 207 -4.24 -4.81 18.97
N VAL A 208 -4.07 -6.03 18.48
CA VAL A 208 -2.85 -6.54 17.88
C VAL A 208 -3.07 -7.00 16.44
N MET A 209 -2.01 -7.25 15.69
CA MET A 209 -2.12 -7.71 14.29
C MET A 209 -3.02 -8.94 14.14
N PRO A 210 -2.96 -9.98 15.01
CA PRO A 210 -3.89 -11.09 14.99
C PRO A 210 -5.39 -10.73 15.05
N ASP A 211 -5.77 -9.53 15.51
CA ASP A 211 -7.17 -9.09 15.57
C ASP A 211 -7.68 -8.50 14.24
N ILE A 212 -6.75 -7.99 13.40
CA ILE A 212 -7.06 -7.24 12.18
C ILE A 212 -6.53 -7.86 10.88
N TYR A 213 -5.64 -8.86 10.94
CA TYR A 213 -4.96 -9.44 9.78
C TYR A 213 -5.92 -10.01 8.70
N ASP A 214 -7.15 -10.32 9.09
CA ASP A 214 -8.18 -10.92 8.24
C ASP A 214 -9.30 -9.94 7.86
N ARG A 215 -9.10 -8.64 8.09
CA ARG A 215 -10.09 -7.61 7.80
C ARG A 215 -9.92 -7.04 6.41
N ALA A 216 -11.05 -6.63 5.80
CA ALA A 216 -11.04 -5.80 4.61
C ALA A 216 -10.77 -4.32 4.95
N TYR A 217 -11.22 -3.88 6.13
CA TYR A 217 -10.86 -2.62 6.77
C TYR A 217 -10.75 -2.86 8.27
N ALA A 218 -9.68 -2.38 8.91
CA ALA A 218 -9.32 -2.76 10.28
C ALA A 218 -10.39 -2.46 11.34
N HIS A 219 -11.13 -1.35 11.21
CA HIS A 219 -12.14 -0.93 12.18
C HIS A 219 -13.55 -1.45 11.89
N ASP A 220 -13.75 -2.19 10.80
CA ASP A 220 -15.04 -2.78 10.46
C ASP A 220 -15.05 -4.30 10.75
N THR A 221 -16.25 -4.83 10.91
CA THR A 221 -16.56 -6.25 11.03
C THR A 221 -16.32 -7.03 9.74
N THR A 222 -16.28 -6.37 8.57
CA THR A 222 -16.08 -7.02 7.26
C THR A 222 -14.74 -7.77 7.21
N ARG A 223 -14.81 -9.10 7.12
CA ARG A 223 -13.65 -9.97 6.90
C ARG A 223 -13.28 -10.01 5.41
N TRP A 224 -11.98 -10.12 5.15
CA TRP A 224 -11.45 -10.35 3.82
C TRP A 224 -11.73 -11.79 3.37
N ASP A 225 -12.16 -11.92 2.11
CA ASP A 225 -12.27 -13.22 1.45
C ASP A 225 -10.91 -13.58 0.83
N PHE A 226 -10.20 -14.48 1.51
CA PHE A 226 -8.87 -14.94 1.11
C PHE A 226 -8.85 -15.68 -0.23
N ASN A 227 -10.00 -16.09 -0.79
CA ASN A 227 -10.06 -16.69 -2.12
C ASN A 227 -9.90 -15.65 -3.25
N LYS A 228 -10.10 -14.35 -2.96
CA LYS A 228 -9.95 -13.27 -3.96
C LYS A 228 -8.51 -12.98 -4.32
N PHE A 229 -7.57 -13.35 -3.45
CA PHE A 229 -6.15 -13.07 -3.63
C PHE A 229 -5.31 -14.18 -2.98
N THR A 230 -4.50 -14.88 -3.78
CA THR A 230 -3.57 -15.90 -3.29
C THR A 230 -2.14 -15.45 -3.58
N PRO A 231 -1.41 -14.90 -2.59
CA PRO A 231 -0.04 -14.49 -2.79
C PRO A 231 0.87 -15.68 -3.07
N GLU A 232 1.90 -15.45 -3.87
CA GLU A 232 3.02 -16.39 -3.98
C GLU A 232 4.01 -16.21 -2.84
N ILE A 233 4.15 -14.97 -2.35
CA ILE A 233 4.99 -14.60 -1.21
C ILE A 233 4.15 -13.82 -0.19
N VAL A 234 4.26 -14.21 1.08
CA VAL A 234 3.82 -13.39 2.21
C VAL A 234 5.05 -12.91 2.97
N VAL A 235 5.11 -11.63 3.31
CA VAL A 235 6.18 -11.06 4.15
C VAL A 235 5.58 -10.58 5.45
N ILE A 236 6.10 -11.05 6.58
CA ILE A 236 5.66 -10.64 7.92
C ILE A 236 6.81 -9.88 8.56
N ASN A 237 6.73 -8.55 8.65
CA ASN A 237 7.72 -7.70 9.31
C ASN A 237 7.10 -7.03 10.54
N LEU A 238 7.09 -7.76 11.65
CA LEU A 238 6.44 -7.40 12.91
C LEU A 238 7.37 -7.76 14.08
N PHE A 239 6.99 -7.35 15.30
CA PHE A 239 7.76 -7.39 16.56
C PHE A 239 8.61 -6.16 16.88
N GLN A 240 8.68 -5.16 16.00
CA GLN A 240 9.35 -3.91 16.35
C GLN A 240 8.71 -3.26 17.59
N ASN A 241 7.38 -3.15 17.62
CA ASN A 241 6.65 -2.56 18.76
C ASN A 241 6.67 -3.44 20.01
N ASP A 242 6.52 -4.76 19.85
CA ASP A 242 6.65 -5.72 20.96
C ASP A 242 8.03 -5.56 21.65
N SER A 243 9.10 -5.37 20.87
CA SER A 243 10.48 -5.23 21.38
C SER A 243 10.72 -4.08 22.34
N TRP A 244 9.90 -3.04 22.21
CA TRP A 244 9.86 -1.88 23.10
C TRP A 244 8.91 -2.11 24.26
N LEU A 245 7.66 -2.45 23.94
CA LEU A 245 6.57 -2.41 24.92
C LEU A 245 6.71 -3.47 26.00
N VAL A 246 7.28 -4.65 25.72
CA VAL A 246 7.52 -5.68 26.75
C VAL A 246 8.55 -5.26 27.82
N LYS A 247 9.32 -4.21 27.56
CA LYS A 247 10.29 -3.63 28.52
C LYS A 247 9.69 -2.43 29.27
N ALA A 248 8.62 -1.83 28.75
CA ALA A 248 8.02 -0.60 29.27
C ALA A 248 7.01 -0.88 30.39
N LYS A 249 7.48 -1.39 31.53
CA LYS A 249 6.64 -1.86 32.65
C LYS A 249 5.65 -0.83 33.18
N ASP A 250 5.99 0.46 33.07
CA ASP A 250 5.13 1.55 33.55
C ASP A 250 4.07 1.98 32.54
N HIS A 251 4.20 1.58 31.27
CA HIS A 251 3.28 1.92 30.20
C HIS A 251 1.91 1.27 30.42
N GLU A 252 0.84 1.99 30.10
CA GLU A 252 -0.55 1.53 30.31
C GLU A 252 -0.83 0.21 29.57
N GLN A 253 -0.35 0.09 28.33
CA GLN A 253 -0.57 -1.12 27.52
C GLN A 253 0.19 -2.31 28.10
N PHE A 254 1.39 -2.12 28.67
CA PHE A 254 2.09 -3.20 29.36
C PHE A 254 1.28 -3.69 30.55
N LYS A 255 0.85 -2.76 31.43
CA LYS A 255 0.06 -3.09 32.62
C LYS A 255 -1.26 -3.77 32.25
N LYS A 256 -1.89 -3.35 31.16
CA LYS A 256 -3.14 -3.94 30.67
C LYS A 256 -2.96 -5.38 30.17
N VAL A 257 -1.91 -5.64 29.39
CA VAL A 257 -1.68 -6.95 28.76
C VAL A 257 -1.00 -7.93 29.72
N PHE A 258 -0.05 -7.46 30.52
CA PHE A 258 0.87 -8.30 31.30
C PHE A 258 0.78 -8.08 32.82
N GLY A 259 0.02 -7.08 33.29
CA GLY A 259 -0.03 -6.72 34.70
C GLY A 259 1.35 -6.32 35.21
N ASN A 260 1.84 -7.06 36.21
CA ASN A 260 3.17 -6.85 36.80
C ASN A 260 4.23 -7.85 36.28
N ASN A 261 3.86 -8.78 35.39
CA ASN A 261 4.72 -9.89 35.00
C ASN A 261 5.22 -9.73 33.56
N SER A 262 6.51 -9.54 33.36
CA SER A 262 7.07 -9.53 32.00
C SER A 262 6.81 -10.87 31.28
N PRO A 263 6.45 -10.86 29.98
CA PRO A 263 6.27 -12.09 29.22
C PRO A 263 7.59 -12.86 29.12
N THR A 264 7.49 -14.18 29.12
CA THR A 264 8.66 -15.05 28.90
C THR A 264 9.04 -15.10 27.42
N PRO A 265 10.30 -15.41 27.08
CA PRO A 265 10.70 -15.68 25.69
C PRO A 265 9.81 -16.73 25.02
N GLN A 266 9.51 -17.83 25.71
CA GLN A 266 8.67 -18.91 25.17
C GLN A 266 7.25 -18.44 24.86
N PHE A 267 6.68 -17.54 25.67
CA PHE A 267 5.40 -16.92 25.36
C PHE A 267 5.48 -16.13 24.05
N ILE A 268 6.46 -15.24 23.90
CA ILE A 268 6.66 -14.41 22.70
C ILE A 268 6.82 -15.28 21.45
N ILE A 269 7.70 -16.29 21.51
CA ILE A 269 7.95 -17.25 20.42
C ILE A 269 6.64 -17.97 20.05
N SER A 270 5.88 -18.44 21.03
CA SER A 270 4.63 -19.16 20.77
C SER A 270 3.59 -18.29 20.06
N ARG A 271 3.51 -17.00 20.39
CA ARG A 271 2.56 -16.06 19.78
C ARG A 271 2.92 -15.72 18.33
N TYR A 272 4.21 -15.54 18.02
CA TYR A 272 4.63 -15.39 16.62
C TYR A 272 4.31 -16.64 15.81
N ARG A 273 4.66 -17.81 16.36
CA ARG A 273 4.38 -19.11 15.73
C ARG A 273 2.90 -19.28 15.42
N GLU A 274 2.02 -18.97 16.37
CA GLU A 274 0.56 -19.02 16.15
C GLU A 274 0.10 -18.09 15.04
N PHE A 275 0.62 -16.86 14.99
CA PHE A 275 0.29 -15.93 13.92
C PHE A 275 0.71 -16.46 12.54
N VAL A 276 1.94 -16.98 12.42
CA VAL A 276 2.42 -17.59 11.17
C VAL A 276 1.55 -18.79 10.77
N LYS A 277 1.14 -19.65 11.73
CA LYS A 277 0.19 -20.76 11.44
C LYS A 277 -1.15 -20.25 10.93
N ASN A 278 -1.66 -19.14 11.47
CA ASN A 278 -2.90 -18.54 10.99
C ASN A 278 -2.76 -18.09 9.54
N ILE A 279 -1.65 -17.44 9.18
CA ILE A 279 -1.37 -17.06 7.78
C ILE A 279 -1.25 -18.29 6.87
N ARG A 280 -0.45 -19.30 7.27
CA ARG A 280 -0.32 -20.56 6.53
C ARG A 280 -1.66 -21.25 6.29
N SER A 281 -2.59 -21.17 7.25
CA SER A 281 -3.93 -21.75 7.10
C SER A 281 -4.78 -21.07 6.01
N LYS A 282 -4.50 -19.79 5.73
CA LYS A 282 -5.15 -19.04 4.65
C LYS A 282 -4.46 -19.22 3.31
N TYR A 283 -3.15 -19.39 3.33
CA TYR A 283 -2.32 -19.55 2.13
C TYR A 283 -1.45 -20.81 2.22
N PRO A 284 -2.01 -21.99 1.93
CA PRO A 284 -1.29 -23.27 2.09
C PRO A 284 0.00 -23.35 1.27
N GLU A 285 0.02 -22.77 0.07
CA GLU A 285 1.13 -22.88 -0.89
C GLU A 285 2.08 -21.68 -0.91
N ALA A 286 1.76 -20.58 -0.22
CA ALA A 286 2.57 -19.36 -0.27
C ALA A 286 3.95 -19.57 0.37
N LYS A 287 4.98 -18.90 -0.15
CA LYS A 287 6.25 -18.80 0.58
C LYS A 287 6.11 -17.71 1.64
N ILE A 288 6.34 -18.02 2.91
CA ILE A 288 6.21 -17.05 3.99
C ILE A 288 7.62 -16.61 4.41
N ILE A 289 7.93 -15.33 4.26
CA ILE A 289 9.14 -14.72 4.79
C ILE A 289 8.78 -14.07 6.13
N CYS A 290 9.20 -14.70 7.22
CA CYS A 290 9.17 -14.12 8.56
C CYS A 290 10.36 -13.16 8.71
N ALA A 291 10.08 -11.88 8.48
CA ALA A 291 11.06 -10.82 8.50
C ALA A 291 11.09 -10.03 9.81
N LEU A 292 12.18 -9.30 10.03
CA LEU A 292 12.29 -8.31 11.11
C LEU A 292 13.27 -7.21 10.69
N GLY A 293 12.94 -5.95 11.03
CA GLY A 293 13.84 -4.81 10.93
C GLY A 293 13.28 -3.67 10.08
N SER A 294 14.03 -2.59 9.85
CA SER A 294 15.47 -2.39 10.13
C SER A 294 15.78 -1.60 11.41
N MET A 295 14.83 -1.50 12.35
CA MET A 295 15.01 -0.76 13.60
C MET A 295 15.64 -1.62 14.71
N ASP A 296 15.63 -1.13 15.95
CA ASP A 296 16.40 -1.67 17.07
C ASP A 296 16.02 -3.09 17.49
N ALA A 297 14.87 -3.62 17.07
CA ALA A 297 14.60 -5.06 17.19
C ALA A 297 15.63 -5.94 16.45
N THR A 298 16.37 -5.37 15.49
CA THR A 298 17.49 -6.02 14.78
C THR A 298 18.89 -5.55 15.19
N GLN A 299 18.99 -4.71 16.23
CA GLN A 299 20.30 -4.29 16.74
C GLN A 299 21.12 -5.51 17.21
N ALA A 300 22.46 -5.43 17.08
CA ALA A 300 23.36 -6.46 17.59
C ALA A 300 23.07 -6.77 19.07
N GLY A 301 22.91 -8.07 19.37
CA GLY A 301 22.54 -8.55 20.71
C GLY A 301 21.04 -8.57 21.01
N SER A 302 20.19 -8.08 20.09
CA SER A 302 18.74 -8.23 20.21
C SER A 302 18.35 -9.72 20.15
N PRO A 303 17.46 -10.20 21.05
CA PRO A 303 17.00 -11.58 21.04
C PRO A 303 15.88 -11.84 20.01
N TRP A 304 15.30 -10.78 19.43
CA TRP A 304 14.10 -10.88 18.59
C TRP A 304 14.28 -11.67 17.28
N PRO A 305 15.42 -11.57 16.57
CA PRO A 305 15.71 -12.45 15.44
C PRO A 305 15.72 -13.93 15.86
N VAL A 306 16.27 -14.25 17.03
CA VAL A 306 16.30 -15.62 17.58
C VAL A 306 14.89 -16.10 17.90
N TYR A 307 14.04 -15.26 18.49
CA TYR A 307 12.65 -15.62 18.77
C TYR A 307 11.86 -15.97 17.50
N ILE A 308 12.05 -15.21 16.43
CA ILE A 308 11.42 -15.50 15.14
C ILE A 308 11.99 -16.80 14.55
N GLN A 309 13.30 -17.00 14.60
CA GLN A 309 13.94 -18.23 14.11
C GLN A 309 13.40 -19.46 14.86
N GLU A 310 13.37 -19.44 16.19
CA GLU A 310 12.83 -20.55 16.99
C GLU A 310 11.33 -20.80 16.71
N ALA A 311 10.56 -19.72 16.49
CA ALA A 311 9.15 -19.85 16.11
C ALA A 311 8.98 -20.53 14.75
N VAL A 312 9.80 -20.18 13.77
CA VAL A 312 9.80 -20.75 12.41
C VAL A 312 10.28 -22.21 12.43
N ASP A 313 11.39 -22.51 13.10
CA ASP A 313 11.94 -23.86 13.21
C ASP A 313 10.92 -24.82 13.83
N ALA A 314 10.18 -24.36 14.85
CA ALA A 314 9.14 -25.16 15.50
C ALA A 314 7.91 -25.46 14.62
N LEU A 315 7.77 -24.83 13.45
CA LEU A 315 6.70 -25.13 12.48
C LEU A 315 7.02 -26.33 11.59
N ASN A 316 8.31 -26.67 11.41
CA ASN A 316 8.76 -27.72 10.50
C ASN A 316 8.16 -27.61 9.08
N ASP A 317 7.98 -26.38 8.57
CA ASP A 317 7.43 -26.09 7.25
C ASP A 317 8.54 -25.52 6.36
N THR A 318 8.87 -26.24 5.28
CA THR A 318 9.98 -25.89 4.38
C THR A 318 9.69 -24.68 3.48
N ASN A 319 8.46 -24.18 3.47
CA ASN A 319 8.06 -22.97 2.74
C ASN A 319 7.92 -21.74 3.65
N ILE A 320 8.43 -21.82 4.88
CA ILE A 320 8.55 -20.69 5.81
C ILE A 320 10.03 -20.40 6.02
N TYR A 321 10.39 -19.14 5.82
CA TYR A 321 11.77 -18.68 5.79
C TYR A 321 11.95 -17.50 6.73
N THR A 322 13.18 -17.26 7.20
CA THR A 322 13.54 -16.06 7.94
C THR A 322 14.36 -15.10 7.07
N HIS A 323 14.21 -13.80 7.32
CA HIS A 323 15.03 -12.76 6.72
C HIS A 323 15.11 -11.52 7.62
N PHE A 324 16.30 -11.15 8.07
CA PHE A 324 16.47 -10.05 9.02
C PHE A 324 17.22 -8.90 8.35
N PHE A 325 16.56 -7.74 8.27
CA PHE A 325 17.16 -6.53 7.73
C PHE A 325 18.25 -6.05 8.68
N ALA A 326 19.32 -5.48 8.13
CA ALA A 326 20.37 -4.87 8.93
C ALA A 326 19.83 -3.69 9.75
N TYR A 327 20.27 -3.55 11.01
CA TYR A 327 19.91 -2.41 11.84
C TYR A 327 20.42 -1.10 11.22
N LYS A 328 19.50 -0.16 10.95
CA LYS A 328 19.81 1.10 10.26
C LYS A 328 20.74 2.04 11.05
N ASN A 329 20.76 1.91 12.39
CA ASN A 329 21.61 2.69 13.30
C ASN A 329 21.50 4.22 13.11
N THR A 330 20.29 4.69 12.84
CA THR A 330 19.91 6.12 12.80
C THR A 330 18.67 6.34 13.68
N PRO A 331 18.43 7.56 14.20
CA PRO A 331 17.23 7.86 14.99
C PRO A 331 15.93 7.67 14.20
N GLY A 332 14.81 7.45 14.89
CA GLY A 332 13.46 7.43 14.32
C GLY A 332 13.17 6.28 13.35
N HIS A 333 12.13 6.41 12.53
CA HIS A 333 11.74 5.48 11.48
C HIS A 333 12.74 5.50 10.30
N PRO A 334 12.72 4.48 9.43
CA PRO A 334 13.54 4.46 8.22
C PRO A 334 13.13 5.57 7.24
N SER A 335 14.08 6.43 6.87
CA SER A 335 13.94 7.40 5.79
C SER A 335 13.70 6.73 4.43
N VAL A 336 13.26 7.47 3.42
CA VAL A 336 13.14 6.95 2.03
C VAL A 336 14.42 6.25 1.56
N LYS A 337 15.60 6.75 1.90
CA LYS A 337 16.87 6.12 1.52
C LYS A 337 17.04 4.74 2.18
N GLU A 338 16.69 4.62 3.46
CA GLU A 338 16.79 3.37 4.22
C GLU A 338 15.69 2.38 3.80
N GLN A 339 14.49 2.84 3.48
CA GLN A 339 13.43 2.04 2.86
C GLN A 339 13.89 1.42 1.52
N ASN A 340 14.58 2.19 0.67
CA ASN A 340 15.15 1.66 -0.57
C ASN A 340 16.25 0.62 -0.30
N ALA A 341 17.11 0.84 0.71
CA ALA A 341 18.12 -0.15 1.08
C ALA A 341 17.50 -1.47 1.59
N MET A 342 16.41 -1.38 2.36
CA MET A 342 15.62 -2.56 2.75
C MET A 342 15.00 -3.26 1.55
N ALA A 343 14.49 -2.50 0.56
CA ALA A 343 13.94 -3.08 -0.65
C ALA A 343 15.01 -3.82 -1.46
N ASP A 344 16.19 -3.21 -1.64
CA ASP A 344 17.30 -3.83 -2.36
C ASP A 344 17.74 -5.15 -1.71
N ASP A 345 17.78 -5.20 -0.38
CA ASP A 345 18.08 -6.40 0.40
C ASP A 345 17.01 -7.49 0.22
N LEU A 346 15.73 -7.14 0.35
CA LEU A 346 14.61 -8.07 0.17
C LEU A 346 14.53 -8.58 -1.28
N ILE A 347 14.74 -7.72 -2.27
CA ILE A 347 14.81 -8.08 -3.69
C ILE A 347 15.93 -9.09 -3.91
N ALA A 348 17.14 -8.82 -3.40
CA ALA A 348 18.28 -9.72 -3.53
C ALA A 348 18.00 -11.07 -2.85
N TYR A 349 17.33 -11.07 -1.70
CA TYR A 349 16.88 -12.27 -1.02
C TYR A 349 15.90 -13.08 -1.89
N ILE A 350 14.82 -12.46 -2.37
CA ILE A 350 13.79 -13.12 -3.17
C ILE A 350 14.38 -13.73 -4.45
N LYS A 351 15.24 -12.98 -5.15
CA LYS A 351 15.95 -13.48 -6.35
C LYS A 351 16.82 -14.69 -6.05
N ARG A 352 17.59 -14.63 -4.96
CA ARG A 352 18.50 -15.71 -4.58
C ARG A 352 17.74 -16.97 -4.18
N THR A 353 16.69 -16.82 -3.37
CA THR A 353 15.98 -17.93 -2.72
C THR A 353 14.90 -18.52 -3.63
N PHE A 354 14.11 -17.67 -4.30
CA PHE A 354 12.92 -18.11 -5.05
C PHE A 354 13.04 -18.03 -6.57
N LYS A 355 14.14 -17.47 -7.08
CA LYS A 355 14.45 -17.36 -8.52
C LYS A 355 13.40 -16.57 -9.32
N TRP A 356 12.82 -15.56 -8.70
CA TRP A 356 11.99 -14.55 -9.40
C TRP A 356 12.82 -13.65 -10.31
#